data_AF-A0A7J0BWH3-F1
#
_entry.id   AF-A0A7J0BWH3-F1
#
_cell.length_a   1.000
_cell.length_b   1.000
_cell.length_c   1.000
_cell.angle_alpha   90.00
_cell.angle_beta   90.00
_cell.angle_gamma   90.00
#
_symmetry.space_group_name_H-M   'P 1'
#
loop_
_entity.id
_entity.type
_entity.pdbx_description
1 polymer ?
#
loop_
_entity_poly.entity_id
_entity_poly.type
_entity_poly.pdbx_seq_one_letter_code
_entity_poly.pdbx_strand_id
1 'polypeptide(L)'
;MFEISSDDIASLNDSELRALVGLLCEAELASHGLPTAGVTWGGSQDASDGGVDVRVSRASLPYSDGFIPKAQTIFQVKKPDMPPAAIGNEMCSGGALRDSIKEIAAQGGAYIIVSSAGTTTDSALKKRVQRMREIITDYALGCFVDFYDRNRLASWVRSYPGIAIWVREKCGRKLEGWKPYGNWANCPQV
;
A
#
# COMPACT_ATOMS: atom_id res chain seq x y z
N MET A 1 -13.69 -19.72 -3.88
CA MET A 1 -13.67 -19.33 -5.32
C MET A 1 -12.73 -18.15 -5.60
N PHE A 2 -12.65 -17.13 -4.74
CA PHE A 2 -11.70 -16.00 -4.85
C PHE A 2 -10.58 -16.05 -3.80
N GLU A 3 -10.01 -17.24 -3.55
CA GLU A 3 -8.97 -17.37 -2.52
C GLU A 3 -7.65 -16.76 -3.00
N ILE A 4 -7.22 -15.72 -2.28
CA ILE A 4 -5.91 -15.09 -2.35
C ILE A 4 -5.15 -15.46 -1.08
N SER A 5 -3.98 -16.07 -1.24
CA SER A 5 -3.06 -16.39 -0.17
C SER A 5 -1.98 -15.31 -0.02
N SER A 6 -1.22 -15.38 1.07
CA SER A 6 -0.03 -14.56 1.26
C SER A 6 1.04 -14.79 0.18
N ASP A 7 1.08 -15.99 -0.42
CA ASP A 7 2.08 -16.34 -1.42
C ASP A 7 1.74 -15.73 -2.79
N ASP A 8 0.45 -15.56 -3.08
CA ASP A 8 0.02 -14.78 -4.25
C ASP A 8 0.55 -13.34 -4.16
N ILE A 9 0.44 -12.70 -3.00
CA ILE A 9 0.96 -11.36 -2.75
C ILE A 9 2.50 -11.32 -2.87
N ALA A 10 3.18 -12.34 -2.34
CA ALA A 10 4.64 -12.45 -2.41
C ALA A 10 5.16 -12.64 -3.86
N SER A 11 4.36 -13.22 -4.74
CA SER A 11 4.72 -13.46 -6.14
C SER A 11 4.75 -12.19 -7.00
N LEU A 12 4.05 -11.13 -6.58
CA LEU A 12 3.97 -9.89 -7.32
C LEU A 12 5.34 -9.21 -7.45
N ASN A 13 5.58 -8.55 -8.58
CA ASN A 13 6.73 -7.68 -8.75
C ASN A 13 6.49 -6.29 -8.12
N ASP A 14 7.53 -5.46 -8.06
CA ASP A 14 7.48 -4.15 -7.39
C ASP A 14 6.39 -3.24 -7.98
N SER A 15 6.25 -3.23 -9.30
CA SER A 15 5.23 -2.42 -9.99
C SER A 15 3.83 -2.95 -9.74
N GLU A 16 3.65 -4.27 -9.71
CA GLU A 16 2.37 -4.92 -9.44
C GLU A 16 1.94 -4.74 -7.98
N LEU A 17 2.87 -4.83 -7.03
CA LEU A 17 2.58 -4.61 -5.62
C LEU A 17 2.18 -3.16 -5.36
N ARG A 18 2.86 -2.19 -6.00
CA ARG A 18 2.47 -0.78 -5.94
C ARG A 18 1.08 -0.57 -6.53
N ALA A 19 0.82 -1.12 -7.71
CA ALA A 19 -0.48 -1.04 -8.35
C ALA A 19 -1.58 -1.67 -7.48
N LEU A 20 -1.28 -2.80 -6.85
CA LEU A 20 -2.21 -3.46 -5.93
C LEU A 20 -2.60 -2.53 -4.77
N VAL A 21 -1.65 -1.90 -4.11
CA VAL A 21 -1.93 -0.99 -2.98
C VAL A 21 -2.73 0.22 -3.45
N GLY A 22 -2.42 0.78 -4.63
CA GLY A 22 -3.19 1.86 -5.24
C GLY A 22 -4.65 1.47 -5.51
N LEU A 23 -4.86 0.34 -6.19
CA LEU A 23 -6.19 -0.21 -6.47
C LEU A 23 -6.97 -0.52 -5.19
N LEU A 24 -6.31 -1.05 -4.16
CA LEU A 24 -6.92 -1.29 -2.85
C LEU A 24 -7.37 0.00 -2.18
N CYS A 25 -6.57 1.06 -2.25
CA CYS A 25 -6.95 2.37 -1.72
C CYS A 25 -8.18 2.93 -2.45
N GLU A 26 -8.21 2.83 -3.78
CA GLU A 26 -9.36 3.27 -4.58
C GLU A 26 -10.62 2.45 -4.26
N ALA A 27 -10.51 1.12 -4.19
CA ALA A 27 -11.64 0.27 -3.89
C ALA A 27 -12.19 0.48 -2.48
N GLU A 28 -11.32 0.74 -1.50
CA GLU A 28 -11.74 1.06 -0.15
C GLU A 28 -12.55 2.35 -0.10
N LEU A 29 -12.03 3.44 -0.68
CA LEU A 29 -12.78 4.70 -0.76
C LEU A 29 -14.09 4.52 -1.53
N ALA A 30 -14.06 3.83 -2.66
CA ALA A 30 -15.26 3.59 -3.47
C ALA A 30 -16.32 2.77 -2.72
N SER A 31 -15.92 1.76 -1.94
CA SER A 31 -16.83 0.94 -1.13
C SER A 31 -17.54 1.75 -0.03
N HIS A 32 -16.92 2.84 0.41
CA HIS A 32 -17.51 3.81 1.35
C HIS A 32 -18.22 4.98 0.64
N GLY A 33 -18.41 4.92 -0.68
CA GLY A 33 -19.06 5.97 -1.47
C GLY A 33 -18.23 7.25 -1.58
N LEU A 34 -16.92 7.17 -1.38
CA LEU A 34 -16.01 8.31 -1.40
C LEU A 34 -15.33 8.46 -2.77
N PRO A 35 -15.07 9.70 -3.23
CA PRO A 35 -14.32 9.94 -4.46
C PRO A 35 -12.91 9.35 -4.43
N THR A 36 -12.49 8.66 -5.49
CA THR A 36 -11.15 8.05 -5.59
C THR A 36 -10.08 9.02 -6.06
N ALA A 37 -10.44 10.23 -6.52
CA ALA A 37 -9.52 11.24 -7.05
C ALA A 37 -8.44 11.71 -6.04
N GLY A 38 -8.65 11.47 -4.73
CA GLY A 38 -7.66 11.74 -3.70
C GLY A 38 -6.57 10.67 -3.57
N VAL A 39 -6.66 9.56 -4.33
CA VAL A 39 -5.62 8.52 -4.38
C VAL A 39 -4.68 8.83 -5.53
N THR A 40 -3.38 8.84 -5.25
CA THR A 40 -2.33 9.06 -6.25
C THR A 40 -1.32 7.93 -6.15
N TRP A 41 -1.11 7.23 -7.27
CA TRP A 41 -0.13 6.16 -7.44
C TRP A 41 0.25 6.06 -8.92
N GLY A 42 1.43 5.51 -9.23
CA GLY A 42 1.84 5.26 -10.63
C GLY A 42 2.78 6.30 -11.27
N GLY A 43 3.39 7.19 -10.48
CA GLY A 43 4.50 8.03 -10.96
C GLY A 43 5.80 7.22 -11.13
N SER A 44 6.60 7.56 -12.14
CA SER A 44 8.00 7.11 -12.20
C SER A 44 8.73 7.60 -10.95
N GLN A 45 9.50 6.71 -10.30
CA GLN A 45 10.27 7.01 -9.08
C GLN A 45 11.24 8.20 -9.23
N ASP A 46 11.45 8.69 -10.45
CA ASP A 46 12.33 9.80 -10.81
C ASP A 46 11.65 11.18 -10.81
N ALA A 47 10.34 11.26 -10.57
CA ALA A 47 9.69 12.55 -10.34
C ALA A 47 10.12 13.09 -8.97
N SER A 48 10.64 14.31 -8.95
CA SER A 48 11.28 15.04 -7.85
C SER A 48 10.36 15.39 -6.66
N ASP A 49 9.40 14.52 -6.32
CA ASP A 49 8.31 14.79 -5.36
C ASP A 49 8.35 13.87 -4.12
N GLY A 50 9.55 13.38 -3.76
CA GLY A 50 9.77 12.76 -2.46
C GLY A 50 9.48 11.25 -2.35
N GLY A 51 9.40 10.53 -3.47
CA GLY A 51 9.65 9.08 -3.55
C GLY A 51 8.62 8.16 -2.89
N VAL A 52 7.38 8.64 -2.73
CA VAL A 52 6.29 7.88 -2.10
C VAL A 52 5.52 7.05 -3.13
N ASP A 53 5.24 5.79 -2.83
CA ASP A 53 4.63 4.87 -3.78
C ASP A 53 3.13 5.08 -3.99
N VAL A 54 2.38 5.29 -2.90
CA VAL A 54 0.93 5.57 -2.92
C VAL A 54 0.58 6.62 -1.88
N ARG A 55 -0.20 7.63 -2.25
CA ARG A 55 -0.70 8.67 -1.37
C ARG A 55 -2.23 8.72 -1.42
N VAL A 56 -2.85 8.82 -0.25
CA VAL A 56 -4.27 9.14 -0.10
C VAL A 56 -4.35 10.50 0.58
N SER A 57 -4.93 11.48 -0.11
CA SER A 57 -5.14 12.83 0.41
C SER A 57 -6.61 13.22 0.34
N ARG A 58 -7.20 13.44 1.51
CA ARG A 58 -8.60 13.82 1.69
C ARG A 58 -8.76 14.80 2.84
N ALA A 59 -9.86 15.55 2.82
CA ALA A 59 -10.24 16.43 3.93
C ALA A 59 -10.65 15.63 5.17
N SER A 60 -11.39 14.53 4.99
CA SER A 60 -11.82 13.66 6.09
C SER A 60 -12.13 12.24 5.61
N LEU A 61 -12.14 11.31 6.57
CA LEU A 61 -12.67 9.96 6.42
C LEU A 61 -13.83 9.77 7.41
N PRO A 62 -14.93 9.11 7.00
CA PRO A 62 -16.06 8.83 7.89
C PRO A 62 -15.84 7.59 8.78
N TYR A 63 -14.66 6.97 8.72
CA TYR A 63 -14.28 5.78 9.47
C TYR A 63 -12.82 5.88 9.93
N SER A 64 -12.47 5.12 10.98
CA SER A 64 -11.12 5.06 11.55
C SER A 64 -10.49 3.66 11.51
N ASP A 65 -11.30 2.61 11.32
CA ASP A 65 -10.90 1.22 11.55
C ASP A 65 -10.66 0.44 10.24
N GLY A 66 -10.47 1.17 9.13
CA GLY A 66 -10.15 0.62 7.81
C GLY A 66 -8.66 0.37 7.61
N PHE A 67 -8.29 -0.10 6.41
CA PHE A 67 -6.87 -0.21 6.02
C PHE A 67 -6.28 1.16 5.66
N ILE A 68 -7.12 2.17 5.40
CA ILE A 68 -6.74 3.58 5.35
C ILE A 68 -7.17 4.25 6.67
N PRO A 69 -6.26 4.39 7.66
CA PRO A 69 -6.63 4.83 9.01
C PRO A 69 -6.81 6.35 9.14
N LYS A 70 -6.28 7.16 8.20
CA LYS A 70 -6.31 8.63 8.25
C LYS A 70 -6.57 9.24 6.88
N ALA A 71 -7.19 10.42 6.86
CA ALA A 71 -7.51 11.13 5.62
C ALA A 71 -6.28 11.55 4.81
N GLN A 72 -5.15 11.74 5.49
CA GLN A 72 -3.83 11.89 4.90
C GLN A 72 -3.04 10.62 5.22
N THR A 73 -2.89 9.71 4.26
CA THR A 73 -2.16 8.45 4.44
C THR A 73 -1.15 8.27 3.31
N ILE A 74 0.07 7.88 3.67
CA ILE A 74 1.11 7.47 2.75
C ILE A 74 1.39 5.97 2.93
N PHE A 75 1.43 5.25 1.81
CA PHE A 75 1.94 3.89 1.76
C PHE A 75 3.27 3.85 1.01
N GLN A 76 4.31 3.32 1.67
CA GLN A 76 5.59 2.99 1.06
C GLN A 76 5.64 1.49 0.80
N VAL A 77 5.84 1.10 -0.46
CA VAL A 77 5.79 -0.29 -0.92
C VAL A 77 7.21 -0.83 -1.12
N LYS A 78 7.51 -1.96 -0.49
CA LYS A 78 8.80 -2.65 -0.60
C LYS A 78 8.60 -4.13 -0.84
N LYS A 79 9.04 -4.64 -1.99
CA LYS A 79 9.04 -6.08 -2.24
C LYS A 79 9.93 -6.88 -1.28
N PRO A 80 11.22 -6.54 -1.06
CA PRO A 80 12.04 -7.30 -0.13
C PRO A 80 11.51 -7.20 1.30
N ASP A 81 11.89 -8.14 2.16
CA ASP A 81 11.59 -8.03 3.58
C ASP A 81 12.27 -6.78 4.15
N MET A 82 11.56 -6.12 5.05
CA MET A 82 11.98 -4.88 5.69
C MET A 82 12.22 -5.13 7.17
N PRO A 83 13.40 -5.63 7.56
CA PRO A 83 13.74 -5.79 8.96
C PRO A 83 13.82 -4.42 9.66
N PRO A 84 13.71 -4.35 11.00
CA PRO A 84 13.77 -3.08 11.74
C PRO A 84 14.98 -2.19 11.40
N ALA A 85 16.14 -2.79 11.09
CA ALA A 85 17.32 -2.04 10.66
C ALA A 85 17.12 -1.31 9.33
N ALA A 86 16.44 -1.92 8.37
CA ALA A 86 16.15 -1.32 7.05
C ALA A 86 15.08 -0.21 7.14
N ILE A 87 14.13 -0.32 8.08
CA ILE A 87 13.11 0.70 8.31
C ILE A 87 13.73 2.06 8.65
N GLY A 88 14.81 2.08 9.43
CA GLY A 88 15.53 3.33 9.75
C GLY A 88 16.06 4.04 8.51
N ASN A 89 16.71 3.29 7.62
CA ASN A 89 17.27 3.82 6.36
C ASN A 89 16.18 4.19 5.36
N GLU A 90 15.02 3.54 5.44
CA GLU A 90 13.87 3.88 4.60
C GLU A 90 13.25 5.20 5.06
N MET A 91 12.98 5.36 6.34
CA MET A 91 12.31 6.55 6.87
C MET A 91 13.23 7.77 6.92
N CYS A 92 14.53 7.55 7.12
CA CYS A 92 15.51 8.62 7.26
C CYS A 92 16.47 8.68 6.07
N SER A 93 16.66 9.87 5.51
CA SER A 93 17.71 10.16 4.53
C SER A 93 18.76 11.06 5.17
N GLY A 94 20.03 10.65 5.15
CA GLY A 94 21.11 11.44 5.75
C GLY A 94 20.98 11.68 7.26
N GLY A 95 20.28 10.81 7.98
CA GLY A 95 20.05 10.92 9.43
C GLY A 95 18.82 11.76 9.83
N ALA A 96 18.16 12.41 8.87
CA ALA A 96 16.90 13.14 9.10
C ALA A 96 15.72 12.41 8.48
N LEU A 97 14.52 12.56 9.08
CA LEU A 97 13.30 12.02 8.49
C LEU A 97 13.06 12.60 7.09
N ARG A 98 12.58 11.78 6.15
CA ARG A 98 12.21 12.26 4.80
C ARG A 98 11.10 13.31 4.89
N ASP A 99 11.18 14.33 4.02
CA ASP A 99 10.28 15.47 4.07
C ASP A 99 8.81 15.08 3.81
N SER A 100 8.57 14.11 2.93
CA SER A 100 7.23 13.55 2.69
C SER A 100 6.60 12.93 3.95
N ILE A 101 7.42 12.32 4.82
CA ILE A 101 6.94 11.77 6.10
C ILE A 101 6.73 12.89 7.12
N LYS A 102 7.61 13.91 7.15
CA LYS A 102 7.42 15.10 8.01
C LYS A 102 6.13 15.83 7.69
N GLU A 103 5.81 16.02 6.41
CA GLU A 103 4.58 16.68 5.95
C GLU A 103 3.32 15.98 6.46
N ILE A 104 3.25 14.65 6.32
CA ILE A 104 2.13 13.85 6.83
C ILE A 104 2.09 13.85 8.35
N ALA A 105 3.26 13.77 8.98
CA ALA A 105 3.36 13.76 10.44
C ALA A 105 2.85 15.09 11.04
N ALA A 106 3.18 16.22 10.42
CA ALA A 106 2.68 17.55 10.81
C ALA A 106 1.15 17.68 10.66
N GLN A 107 0.55 16.92 9.74
CA GLN A 107 -0.89 16.90 9.51
C GLN A 107 -1.64 15.87 10.37
N GLY A 108 -0.94 15.14 11.25
CA GLY A 108 -1.53 14.06 12.05
C GLY A 108 -2.06 12.90 11.18
N GLY A 109 -1.44 12.70 10.02
CA GLY A 109 -1.81 11.65 9.08
C GLY A 109 -1.23 10.28 9.47
N ALA A 110 -1.13 9.39 8.48
CA ALA A 110 -0.62 8.04 8.66
C ALA A 110 0.52 7.72 7.68
N TYR A 111 1.54 7.03 8.16
CA TYR A 111 2.64 6.50 7.36
C TYR A 111 2.72 4.98 7.53
N ILE A 112 2.49 4.25 6.44
CA ILE A 112 2.40 2.79 6.45
C ILE A 112 3.46 2.21 5.51
N ILE A 113 4.26 1.28 6.02
CA ILE A 113 5.17 0.50 5.17
C ILE A 113 4.48 -0.81 4.81
N VAL A 114 4.52 -1.17 3.53
CA VAL A 114 3.93 -2.38 2.96
C VAL A 114 5.04 -3.28 2.44
N SER A 115 5.04 -4.56 2.83
CA SER A 115 6.02 -5.54 2.34
C SER A 115 5.41 -6.88 1.96
N SER A 116 5.88 -7.45 0.84
CA SER A 116 5.38 -8.72 0.31
C SER A 116 6.23 -9.95 0.66
N ALA A 117 7.52 -9.79 0.99
CA ALA A 117 8.44 -10.92 1.22
C ALA A 117 8.62 -11.33 2.70
N GLY A 118 8.00 -10.64 3.66
CA GLY A 118 8.10 -10.99 5.08
C GLY A 118 6.93 -11.87 5.57
N THR A 119 7.21 -13.10 6.02
CA THR A 119 6.29 -13.85 6.89
C THR A 119 6.54 -13.41 8.32
N THR A 120 5.77 -12.46 8.79
CA THR A 120 5.99 -11.91 10.12
C THR A 120 5.11 -12.59 11.15
N THR A 121 5.75 -13.20 12.15
CA THR A 121 5.09 -13.47 13.43
C THR A 121 4.64 -12.15 14.05
N ASP A 122 3.60 -12.17 14.89
CA ASP A 122 3.10 -10.96 15.57
C ASP A 122 4.20 -10.19 16.31
N SER A 123 5.17 -10.91 16.89
CA SER A 123 6.30 -10.29 17.59
C SER A 123 7.23 -9.53 16.63
N ALA A 124 7.41 -10.03 15.40
CA ALA A 124 8.22 -9.39 14.38
C ALA A 124 7.52 -8.17 13.76
N LEU A 125 6.19 -8.21 13.61
CA LEU A 125 5.39 -7.03 13.23
C LEU A 125 5.49 -5.93 14.30
N LYS A 126 5.26 -6.28 15.56
CA LYS A 126 5.34 -5.34 16.68
C LYS A 126 6.69 -4.65 16.76
N LYS A 127 7.80 -5.37 16.56
CA LYS A 127 9.16 -4.79 16.52
C LYS A 127 9.34 -3.78 15.38
N ARG A 128 8.79 -4.06 14.20
CA ARG A 128 8.84 -3.13 13.04
C ARG A 128 8.05 -1.86 13.32
N VAL A 129 6.80 -1.99 13.76
CA VAL A 129 5.94 -0.85 14.11
C VAL A 129 6.55 -0.04 15.25
N GLN A 130 7.10 -0.70 16.27
CA GLN A 130 7.79 -0.02 17.37
C GLN A 130 8.98 0.80 16.86
N ARG A 131 9.78 0.24 15.94
CA ARG A 131 10.88 0.96 15.32
C ARG A 131 10.42 2.19 14.53
N MET A 132 9.30 2.08 13.80
CA MET A 132 8.70 3.23 13.10
C MET A 132 8.25 4.31 14.08
N ARG A 133 7.64 3.91 15.21
CA ARG A 133 7.19 4.83 16.27
C ARG A 133 8.34 5.58 16.92
N GLU A 134 9.43 4.88 17.26
CA GLU A 134 10.63 5.50 17.81
C GLU A 134 11.14 6.62 16.90
N ILE A 135 11.22 6.37 15.60
CA ILE A 135 11.71 7.35 14.62
C ILE A 135 10.76 8.55 14.52
N ILE A 136 9.43 8.32 14.50
CA ILE A 136 8.45 9.38 14.29
C ILE A 136 8.18 10.21 15.56
N THR A 137 8.31 9.62 16.74
CA THR A 137 8.05 10.31 18.03
C THR A 137 8.95 11.54 18.19
N ASP A 138 10.16 11.49 17.65
CA ASP A 138 11.10 12.61 17.65
C ASP A 138 10.62 13.82 16.82
N TYR A 139 9.65 13.63 15.92
CA TYR A 139 9.14 14.64 14.99
C TYR A 139 7.67 15.01 15.21
N ALA A 140 6.79 14.03 15.49
CA ALA A 140 5.38 14.27 15.74
C ALA A 140 4.73 13.16 16.57
N LEU A 141 4.05 13.54 17.66
CA LEU A 141 3.34 12.62 18.56
C LEU A 141 2.01 12.09 17.99
N GLY A 142 1.46 12.74 16.95
CA GLY A 142 0.12 12.44 16.41
C GLY A 142 0.09 11.60 15.14
N CYS A 143 1.24 11.27 14.55
CA CYS A 143 1.31 10.53 13.29
C CYS A 143 1.06 9.04 13.54
N PHE A 144 0.10 8.46 12.83
CA PHE A 144 -0.17 7.03 12.91
C PHE A 144 0.85 6.26 12.05
N VAL A 145 1.40 5.18 12.60
CA VAL A 145 2.34 4.32 11.87
C VAL A 145 1.96 2.87 11.98
N ASP A 146 2.09 2.14 10.88
CA ASP A 146 1.83 0.70 10.84
C ASP A 146 2.65 0.01 9.75
N PHE A 147 2.71 -1.32 9.84
CA PHE A 147 3.40 -2.18 8.89
C PHE A 147 2.45 -3.24 8.36
N TYR A 148 2.25 -3.28 7.04
CA TYR A 148 1.34 -4.21 6.37
C TYR A 148 2.18 -5.31 5.70
N ASP A 149 2.08 -6.51 6.25
CA ASP A 149 2.69 -7.69 5.65
C ASP A 149 1.78 -8.31 4.56
N ARG A 150 2.30 -9.33 3.91
CA ARG A 150 1.59 -10.12 2.90
C ARG A 150 0.27 -10.73 3.40
N ASN A 151 0.15 -11.06 4.69
CA ASN A 151 -1.08 -11.62 5.26
C ASN A 151 -2.16 -10.55 5.41
N ARG A 152 -1.78 -9.37 5.90
CA ARG A 152 -2.67 -8.22 6.01
C ARG A 152 -3.10 -7.74 4.64
N LEU A 153 -2.19 -7.69 3.66
CA LEU A 153 -2.54 -7.40 2.27
C LEU A 153 -3.51 -8.44 1.69
N ALA A 154 -3.25 -9.75 1.87
CA ALA A 154 -4.16 -10.79 1.39
C ALA A 154 -5.56 -10.65 2.02
N SER A 155 -5.65 -10.21 3.28
CA SER A 155 -6.92 -9.92 3.95
C SER A 155 -7.60 -8.68 3.37
N TRP A 156 -6.85 -7.64 3.06
CA TRP A 156 -7.36 -6.45 2.38
C TRP A 156 -7.93 -6.80 0.99
N VAL A 157 -7.17 -7.57 0.20
CA VAL A 157 -7.60 -8.04 -1.14
C VAL A 157 -8.87 -8.87 -1.08
N ARG A 158 -9.02 -9.75 -0.09
CA ARG A 158 -10.22 -10.58 0.08
C ARG A 158 -11.49 -9.76 0.35
N SER A 159 -11.35 -8.50 0.77
CA SER A 159 -12.49 -7.59 0.97
C SER A 159 -13.07 -7.09 -0.37
N TYR A 160 -12.32 -7.19 -1.47
CA TYR A 160 -12.70 -6.65 -2.78
C TYR A 160 -12.55 -7.70 -3.89
N PRO A 161 -13.65 -8.40 -4.28
CA PRO A 161 -13.60 -9.47 -5.27
C PRO A 161 -12.95 -9.08 -6.62
N GLY A 162 -13.19 -7.85 -7.10
CA GLY A 162 -12.58 -7.36 -8.34
C GLY A 162 -11.05 -7.32 -8.28
N ILE A 163 -10.49 -6.90 -7.14
CA ILE A 163 -9.04 -6.88 -6.92
C ILE A 163 -8.51 -8.30 -6.73
N ALA A 164 -9.25 -9.16 -6.03
CA ALA A 164 -8.88 -10.57 -5.90
C ALA A 164 -8.72 -11.24 -7.27
N ILE A 165 -9.60 -10.96 -8.23
CA ILE A 165 -9.46 -11.49 -9.59
C ILE A 165 -8.24 -10.90 -10.31
N TRP A 166 -7.99 -9.60 -10.15
CA TRP A 166 -6.80 -8.95 -10.72
C TRP A 166 -5.50 -9.59 -10.21
N VAL A 167 -5.39 -9.83 -8.90
CA VAL A 167 -4.20 -10.50 -8.30
C VAL A 167 -4.06 -11.91 -8.85
N ARG A 168 -5.16 -12.67 -8.96
CA ARG A 168 -5.12 -14.03 -9.55
C ARG A 168 -4.59 -14.02 -10.98
N GLU A 169 -5.01 -13.05 -11.79
CA GLU A 169 -4.52 -12.91 -13.16
C GLU A 169 -3.02 -12.63 -13.20
N LYS A 170 -2.49 -11.78 -12.32
CA LYS A 170 -1.04 -11.54 -12.18
C LYS A 170 -0.27 -12.79 -11.77
N CYS A 171 -0.85 -13.62 -10.90
CA CYS A 171 -0.28 -14.89 -10.49
C CYS A 171 -0.50 -16.03 -11.51
N GLY A 172 -1.02 -15.75 -12.71
CA GLY A 172 -1.27 -16.78 -13.74
C GLY A 172 -2.48 -17.69 -13.49
N ARG A 173 -3.28 -17.45 -12.44
CA ARG A 173 -4.48 -18.21 -12.07
C ARG A 173 -5.76 -17.58 -12.63
N LYS A 174 -5.77 -17.29 -13.92
CA LYS A 174 -6.91 -16.68 -14.62
C LYS A 174 -8.17 -17.51 -14.43
N LEU A 175 -9.32 -16.83 -14.31
CA LEU A 175 -10.61 -17.49 -14.36
C LEU A 175 -10.94 -17.76 -15.84
N GLU A 176 -11.11 -19.02 -16.20
CA GLU A 176 -11.54 -19.39 -17.55
C GLU A 176 -12.94 -18.79 -17.81
N GLY A 177 -13.08 -18.08 -18.94
CA GLY A 177 -14.34 -17.42 -19.33
C GLY A 177 -14.58 -16.02 -18.76
N TRP A 178 -13.67 -15.47 -17.94
CA TRP A 178 -13.78 -14.09 -17.43
C TRP A 178 -12.59 -13.24 -17.88
N LYS A 179 -12.86 -12.08 -18.49
CA LYS A 179 -11.85 -11.05 -18.81
C LYS A 179 -12.24 -9.74 -18.12
N PRO A 180 -11.33 -9.07 -17.39
CA PRO A 180 -11.55 -7.70 -16.97
C PRO A 180 -11.61 -6.77 -18.19
N TYR A 181 -12.16 -5.57 -18.01
CA TYR A 181 -12.23 -4.54 -19.06
C TYR A 181 -10.82 -4.28 -19.63
N GLY A 182 -10.64 -4.55 -20.93
CA GLY A 182 -9.38 -4.36 -21.67
C GLY A 182 -9.65 -3.60 -22.97
N ASN A 183 -8.64 -3.46 -23.83
CA ASN A 183 -8.87 -2.84 -25.13
C ASN A 183 -9.62 -3.84 -26.04
N TRP A 184 -10.96 -3.74 -26.08
CA TRP A 184 -11.84 -4.62 -26.87
C TRP A 184 -11.83 -4.27 -28.37
N ALA A 185 -11.15 -3.18 -28.75
CA ALA A 185 -10.93 -2.83 -30.15
C ALA A 185 -9.81 -3.69 -30.75
N ASN A 186 -10.17 -4.90 -31.17
CA ASN A 186 -9.42 -5.59 -32.22
C ASN A 186 -9.66 -4.82 -33.51
N CYS A 187 -8.70 -4.00 -33.95
CA CYS A 187 -8.62 -3.60 -35.35
C CYS A 187 -7.87 -4.73 -36.07
N PRO A 188 -8.50 -5.52 -36.94
CA PRO A 188 -7.78 -6.49 -37.74
C PRO A 188 -6.75 -5.72 -38.57
N GLN A 189 -5.47 -6.10 -38.48
CA GLN A 189 -4.51 -5.67 -39.47
C GLN A 189 -4.87 -6.39 -40.77
N VAL A 190 -5.36 -5.60 -41.74
CA VAL A 190 -5.52 -5.99 -43.15
C VAL A 190 -4.17 -6.19 -43.81
#